data_AF-A0A350BYR6-F1
#
_entry.id   AF-A0A350BYR6-F1
#
_cell.length_a   1.000
_cell.length_b   1.000
_cell.length_c   1.000
_cell.angle_alpha   90.00
_cell.angle_beta   90.00
_cell.angle_gamma   90.00
#
_symmetry.space_group_name_H-M   'P 1'
#
loop_
_entity.id
_entity.type
_entity.pdbx_description
1 polymer ?
#
loop_
_entity_poly.entity_id
_entity_poly.type
_entity_poly.pdbx_seq_one_letter_code
_entity_poly.pdbx_strand_id
1 'polypeptide(L)'
;MRSARCRRSILRRTPIADRLSGAVSARRFGRRWVKSKDVLQYTFPTVCVGIRRLHDIGMSGWYYLVSFIPLVGTILMIVWGVKDSQPGSNQYGPNPKGIDGGMYY
;
A
#
# COMPACT_ATOMS: atom_id res chain seq x y z
N MET A 1 -59.07 -29.92 -42.80
CA MET A 1 -57.64 -29.54 -42.90
C MET A 1 -57.21 -28.88 -41.59
N ARG A 2 -56.20 -29.43 -40.90
CA ARG A 2 -55.74 -29.02 -39.56
C ARG A 2 -54.71 -27.90 -39.70
N SER A 3 -55.09 -26.65 -39.45
CA SER A 3 -54.14 -25.54 -39.40
C SER A 3 -53.50 -25.44 -38.00
N ALA A 4 -52.18 -25.44 -38.04
CA ALA A 4 -51.26 -25.50 -36.93
C ALA A 4 -51.51 -24.42 -35.86
N ARG A 5 -51.83 -24.89 -34.66
CA ARG A 5 -51.01 -24.66 -33.45
C ARG A 5 -50.33 -23.27 -33.38
N CYS A 6 -51.12 -22.21 -33.33
CA CYS A 6 -50.67 -20.90 -32.85
C CYS A 6 -50.51 -20.94 -31.31
N ARG A 7 -49.62 -21.81 -30.82
CA ARG A 7 -49.26 -21.97 -29.41
C ARG A 7 -47.83 -21.49 -29.23
N ARG A 8 -47.61 -20.20 -29.47
CA ARG A 8 -46.29 -19.55 -29.37
C ARG A 8 -46.29 -18.36 -28.41
N SER A 9 -47.03 -18.45 -27.31
CA SER A 9 -47.08 -17.39 -26.28
C SER A 9 -46.65 -17.83 -24.87
N ILE A 10 -46.20 -19.07 -24.66
CA ILE A 10 -45.91 -19.61 -23.31
C ILE A 10 -44.42 -19.88 -23.06
N LEU A 11 -43.53 -19.18 -23.76
CA LEU A 11 -42.12 -19.16 -23.39
C LEU A 11 -41.62 -17.73 -23.50
N ARG A 12 -41.67 -16.99 -22.39
CA ARG A 12 -40.60 -16.10 -21.93
C ARG A 12 -41.04 -15.34 -20.68
N ARG A 13 -40.12 -15.30 -19.71
CA ARG A 13 -40.10 -14.50 -18.46
C ARG A 13 -40.71 -15.18 -17.23
N THR A 14 -39.98 -16.16 -16.69
CA THR A 14 -40.07 -16.44 -15.25
C THR A 14 -39.54 -15.21 -14.49
N PRO A 15 -40.32 -14.53 -13.64
CA PRO A 15 -39.88 -13.35 -12.88
C PRO A 15 -38.77 -13.67 -11.86
N ILE A 16 -38.50 -14.95 -11.64
CA ILE A 16 -37.52 -15.48 -10.69
C ILE A 16 -36.07 -15.23 -11.18
N ALA A 17 -35.83 -15.29 -12.50
CA ALA A 17 -34.51 -15.09 -13.09
C ALA A 17 -34.03 -13.62 -13.01
N ASP A 18 -34.97 -12.67 -13.12
CA ASP A 18 -34.65 -11.24 -13.05
C ASP A 18 -34.30 -10.80 -11.61
N ARG A 19 -34.85 -11.49 -10.60
CA ARG A 19 -34.59 -11.18 -9.18
C ARG A 19 -33.23 -11.66 -8.68
N LEU A 20 -32.67 -12.72 -9.28
CA LEU A 20 -31.32 -13.18 -8.98
C LEU A 20 -30.24 -12.29 -9.62
N SER A 21 -30.56 -11.67 -10.76
CA SER A 21 -29.63 -10.78 -11.48
C SER A 21 -29.40 -9.44 -10.75
N GLY A 22 -30.42 -8.89 -10.09
CA GLY A 22 -30.28 -7.66 -9.29
C GLY A 22 -29.44 -7.81 -8.01
N ALA A 23 -29.45 -9.00 -7.39
CA ALA A 23 -28.78 -9.27 -6.12
C ALA A 23 -27.23 -9.35 -6.23
N VAL A 24 -26.70 -9.57 -7.44
CA VAL A 24 -25.25 -9.62 -7.71
C VAL A 24 -24.65 -8.21 -7.94
N SER A 25 -25.47 -7.24 -8.34
CA SER A 25 -25.04 -5.86 -8.59
C SER A 25 -24.91 -5.05 -7.29
N ALA A 26 -25.87 -5.18 -6.36
CA ALA A 26 -25.88 -4.45 -5.10
C ALA A 26 -24.67 -4.73 -4.18
N ARG A 27 -24.03 -5.91 -4.31
CA ARG A 27 -22.83 -6.27 -3.51
C ARG A 27 -21.51 -5.72 -4.09
N ARG A 28 -21.54 -5.02 -5.22
CA ARG A 28 -20.32 -4.51 -5.89
C ARG A 28 -19.95 -3.08 -5.47
N PHE A 29 -20.91 -2.31 -4.96
CA PHE A 29 -20.73 -0.89 -4.60
C PHE A 29 -19.90 -0.69 -3.31
N GLY A 30 -20.11 -1.51 -2.28
CA GLY A 30 -19.40 -1.38 -0.98
C GLY A 30 -17.95 -1.89 -0.96
N ARG A 31 -17.55 -2.75 -1.92
CA ARG A 31 -16.21 -3.38 -1.94
C ARG A 31 -15.14 -2.61 -2.72
N ARG A 32 -15.53 -1.65 -3.56
CA ARG A 32 -14.58 -0.88 -4.40
C ARG A 32 -13.70 0.05 -3.55
N TRP A 33 -14.26 0.64 -2.50
CA TRP A 33 -13.61 1.65 -1.66
C TRP A 33 -12.66 1.07 -0.60
N VAL A 34 -12.86 -0.20 -0.21
CA VAL A 34 -12.04 -0.86 0.82
C VAL A 34 -10.59 -1.00 0.36
N LYS A 35 -10.36 -1.25 -0.93
CA LYS A 35 -9.00 -1.41 -1.49
C LYS A 35 -8.20 -0.10 -1.51
N SER A 36 -8.85 1.06 -1.56
CA SER A 36 -8.18 2.35 -1.71
C SER A 36 -7.61 2.90 -0.41
N LYS A 37 -8.29 2.67 0.74
CA LYS A 37 -7.83 3.18 2.04
C LYS A 37 -6.58 2.46 2.57
N ASP A 38 -6.41 1.19 2.19
CA ASP A 38 -5.35 0.34 2.70
C ASP A 38 -3.97 0.86 2.26
N VAL A 39 -3.85 1.34 1.01
CA VAL A 39 -2.60 1.89 0.47
C VAL A 39 -2.12 3.09 1.29
N LEU A 40 -3.04 3.96 1.72
CA LEU A 40 -2.71 5.16 2.49
C LEU A 40 -2.17 4.79 3.89
N GLN A 41 -2.82 3.83 4.55
CA GLN A 41 -2.42 3.37 5.89
C GLN A 41 -1.01 2.80 5.93
N TYR A 42 -0.56 2.12 4.88
CA TYR A 42 0.79 1.55 4.83
C TYR A 42 1.84 2.52 4.30
N THR A 43 1.47 3.44 3.41
CA THR A 43 2.44 4.36 2.78
C THR A 43 3.01 5.35 3.80
N PHE A 44 2.17 5.93 4.66
CA PHE A 44 2.62 6.89 5.68
C PHE A 44 3.68 6.32 6.65
N PRO A 45 3.42 5.21 7.38
CA PRO A 45 4.41 4.68 8.32
C PRO A 45 5.68 4.22 7.62
N THR A 46 5.58 3.69 6.39
CA THR A 46 6.75 3.25 5.63
C THR A 46 7.69 4.42 5.31
N VAL A 47 7.14 5.54 4.83
CA VAL A 47 7.92 6.75 4.53
C VAL A 47 8.50 7.36 5.81
N CYS A 48 7.72 7.45 6.89
CA CYS A 48 8.18 8.00 8.16
C CYS A 48 9.36 7.21 8.75
N VAL A 49 9.30 5.88 8.73
CA VAL A 49 10.39 5.02 9.22
C VAL A 49 11.63 5.16 8.33
N GLY A 50 11.46 5.24 7.01
CA GLY A 50 12.57 5.46 6.08
C GLY A 50 13.32 6.78 6.33
N ILE A 51 12.58 7.89 6.50
CA ILE A 51 13.16 9.19 6.84
C ILE A 51 13.90 9.14 8.19
N ARG A 52 13.32 8.47 9.20
CA ARG A 52 13.99 8.29 10.50
C ARG A 52 15.31 7.55 10.37
N ARG A 53 15.37 6.47 9.58
CA ARG A 53 16.64 5.73 9.38
C ARG A 53 17.70 6.57 8.66
N LEU A 54 17.31 7.42 7.72
CA LEU A 54 18.24 8.37 7.10
C LEU A 54 18.77 9.39 8.12
N HIS A 55 17.90 9.91 8.99
CA HIS A 55 18.28 10.81 10.06
C HIS A 55 19.19 10.15 11.09
N ASP A 56 18.98 8.87 11.42
CA ASP A 56 19.87 8.13 12.33
C ASP A 56 21.32 8.07 11.83
N ILE A 57 21.52 8.14 10.51
CA ILE A 57 22.84 8.14 9.84
C ILE A 57 23.38 9.57 9.64
N GLY A 58 22.62 10.58 10.07
CA GLY A 58 22.94 12.01 9.94
C GLY A 58 22.74 12.57 8.54
N MET A 59 22.03 11.86 7.66
CA MET A 59 21.65 12.37 6.33
C MET A 59 20.29 13.07 6.38
N SER A 60 20.01 13.93 5.41
CA SER A 60 18.71 14.60 5.31
C SER A 60 17.61 13.64 4.82
N GLY A 61 16.39 13.80 5.32
CA GLY A 61 15.23 13.02 4.87
C GLY A 61 14.90 13.15 3.37
N TRP A 62 15.43 14.19 2.70
CA TRP A 62 15.28 14.40 1.27
C TRP A 62 15.87 13.27 0.41
N TYR A 63 16.90 12.57 0.91
CA TYR A 63 17.44 11.40 0.23
C TYR A 63 16.45 10.25 0.10
N TYR A 64 15.36 10.25 0.89
CA TYR A 64 14.29 9.28 0.73
C TYR A 64 13.59 9.40 -0.64
N LEU A 65 13.59 10.58 -1.26
CA LEU A 65 13.01 10.76 -2.60
C LEU A 65 13.72 9.94 -3.69
N VAL A 66 14.98 9.56 -3.47
CA VAL A 66 15.71 8.69 -4.40
C VAL A 66 15.05 7.30 -4.50
N SER A 67 14.28 6.88 -3.49
CA SER A 67 13.50 5.63 -3.52
C SER A 67 12.43 5.59 -4.63
N PHE A 68 12.02 6.75 -5.19
CA PHE A 68 11.13 6.81 -6.35
C PHE A 68 11.80 6.38 -7.65
N ILE A 69 13.14 6.29 -7.69
CA ILE A 69 13.88 5.76 -8.83
C ILE A 69 14.02 4.25 -8.65
N PRO A 70 13.35 3.42 -9.48
CA PRO A 70 13.45 1.97 -9.35
C PRO A 70 14.89 1.50 -9.58
N LEU A 71 15.27 0.39 -8.93
CA LEU A 71 16.63 -0.17 -8.86
C LEU A 71 17.60 0.65 -8.01
N VAL A 72 17.93 1.88 -8.42
CA VAL A 72 18.94 2.70 -7.72
C VAL A 72 18.46 3.09 -6.33
N GLY A 73 17.22 3.55 -6.22
CA GLY A 73 16.62 3.93 -4.94
C GLY A 73 16.53 2.77 -3.96
N THR A 74 16.15 1.58 -4.47
CA THR A 74 16.05 0.37 -3.64
C THR A 74 17.42 -0.07 -3.12
N ILE A 75 18.44 -0.08 -3.98
CA ILE A 75 19.81 -0.43 -3.59
C ILE A 75 20.33 0.54 -2.53
N LEU A 76 20.18 1.85 -2.74
CA LEU A 76 20.65 2.86 -1.79
C LEU A 76 19.92 2.77 -0.44
N MET A 77 18.61 2.55 -0.44
CA MET A 77 17.85 2.34 0.81
C MET A 77 18.32 1.09 1.57
N ILE A 78 18.69 0.02 0.88
CA ILE A 78 19.26 -1.18 1.51
C ILE A 78 20.64 -0.85 2.11
N VAL A 79 21.52 -0.22 1.33
CA VAL A 79 22.87 0.16 1.79
C VAL A 79 22.79 1.06 3.02
N TRP A 80 21.95 2.10 2.98
CA TRP A 80 21.73 2.98 4.13
C TRP A 80 21.02 2.27 5.29
N GLY A 81 20.07 1.38 5.02
CA GLY A 81 19.36 0.63 6.05
C GLY A 81 20.25 -0.32 6.87
N VAL A 82 21.29 -0.86 6.25
CA VAL A 82 22.30 -1.74 6.88
C VAL A 82 23.42 -0.94 7.54
N LYS A 83 23.66 0.30 7.11
CA LYS A 83 24.69 1.16 7.68
C LYS A 83 24.37 1.50 9.14
N ASP A 84 25.39 1.44 9.98
CA ASP A 84 25.24 1.85 11.38
C ASP A 84 24.96 3.35 11.50
N SER A 85 24.13 3.68 12.49
CA SER A 85 23.84 5.04 12.92
C SER A 85 25.12 5.77 13.34
N GLN A 86 25.18 7.09 13.21
CA GLN A 86 26.37 7.84 13.61
C GLN A 86 26.69 7.63 15.10
N PRO A 87 27.97 7.40 15.47
CA PRO A 87 28.38 7.43 16.87
C PRO A 87 28.26 8.86 17.40
N GLY A 88 27.73 9.01 18.61
CA GLY A 88 27.49 10.28 19.29
C GLY A 88 26.12 10.88 19.04
N SER A 89 25.90 12.08 19.59
CA SER A 89 24.72 12.89 19.29
C SER A 89 24.80 13.46 17.88
N ASN A 90 23.76 13.23 17.07
CA ASN A 90 23.63 13.90 15.78
C ASN A 90 22.69 15.12 15.91
N GLN A 91 22.56 15.90 14.83
CA GLN A 91 21.66 17.07 14.77
C GLN A 91 20.17 16.73 14.98
N TYR A 92 19.81 15.45 14.94
CA TYR A 92 18.45 14.92 15.13
C TYR A 92 18.24 14.28 16.52
N GLY A 93 19.27 14.23 17.37
CA GLY A 93 19.19 13.75 18.75
C GLY A 93 20.35 12.83 19.19
N PRO A 94 20.38 12.46 20.47
CA PRO A 94 21.35 11.52 21.03
C PRO A 94 21.13 10.10 20.49
N ASN A 95 22.22 9.41 20.18
CA ASN A 95 22.17 8.01 19.74
C ASN A 95 21.77 7.12 20.94
N PRO A 96 20.68 6.33 20.83
CA PRO A 96 20.22 5.47 21.93
C PRO A 96 21.20 4.35 22.29
N LYS A 97 22.20 4.06 21.44
CA LYS A 97 23.25 3.09 21.72
C LYS A 97 24.30 3.60 22.72
N GLY A 98 24.25 4.86 23.17
CA GLY A 98 25.18 5.40 24.17
C GLY A 98 26.65 5.38 23.71
N ILE A 99 26.87 5.24 22.41
CA ILE A 99 28.20 5.29 21.79
C ILE A 99 28.55 6.74 21.54
N ASP A 100 28.80 7.50 22.60
CA ASP A 100 29.42 8.82 22.46
C ASP A 100 30.80 8.58 21.86
N GLY A 101 31.11 9.25 20.75
CA GLY A 101 32.27 9.00 19.88
C GLY A 101 33.66 9.17 20.51
N GLY A 102 33.79 9.03 21.83
CA GLY A 102 35.04 9.10 22.58
C GLY A 102 35.09 8.26 23.87
N MET A 103 34.26 7.24 24.08
CA MET A 103 34.21 6.50 25.37
C MET A 103 34.55 4.99 25.32
N TYR A 104 35.10 4.47 24.22
CA TYR A 104 35.43 3.04 24.09
C TYR A 104 36.93 2.74 23.95
N TYR A 105 37.81 3.70 24.28
CA TYR A 105 39.22 3.53 24.63
C TYR A 105 39.66 4.72 25.48
#